data_AF-A0AA92EBZ0-F1
#
_entry.id   AF-A0AA92EBZ0-F1
#
_cell.length_a   1.000
_cell.length_b   1.000
_cell.length_c   1.000
_cell.angle_alpha   90.00
_cell.angle_beta   90.00
_cell.angle_gamma   90.00
#
_symmetry.space_group_name_H-M   'P 1'
#
loop_
_entity.id
_entity.type
_entity.pdbx_description
1 polymer ?
#
loop_
_entity_poly.entity_id
_entity_poly.type
_entity_poly.pdbx_seq_one_letter_code
_entity_poly.pdbx_strand_id
1 'polypeptide(L)'
;MQIRNVPRSYDTLIHPGDTLDTPPPVSAPLRRARSSGDLQAMGLRARGTASSAPPALPAIGIAASHAAQKTQLSAAALETELHFTGTTGDSLSLRLTARLMVVAVRIAEHCAVAPPAGKPQAPMPEAWRCLEALASLRRKLNPAQLDLARQMLSLAAQASPHTPADKALLQDILKTVTQADGPGLGEYVAQRAYDGLCLGQLQLKADDEAEPPTRTFNSILPSLAASTYDYNPLGRTLLWEGACRLFAGPSAEQRREKLQAAVFSLPNVPAPGEQPLEHMSEFVLAIDGMGLDEAEPTSEPRAA
;
A
#
# COMPACT_ATOMS: atom_id res chain seq x y z
N MET A 1 -10.93 -14.25 7.88
CA MET A 1 -9.49 -14.51 7.70
C MET A 1 -8.79 -14.05 8.96
N GLN A 2 -8.31 -14.99 9.77
CA GLN A 2 -7.64 -14.70 11.04
C GLN A 2 -6.15 -14.62 10.77
N ILE A 3 -5.55 -13.43 10.84
CA ILE A 3 -4.10 -13.31 10.99
C ILE A 3 -3.81 -13.64 12.45
N ARG A 4 -3.70 -14.94 12.75
CA ARG A 4 -3.26 -15.42 14.06
C ARG A 4 -1.77 -15.75 13.94
N ASN A 5 -0.97 -15.14 14.81
CA ASN A 5 0.39 -15.54 15.17
C ASN A 5 1.23 -16.16 14.03
N VAL A 6 1.91 -15.33 13.24
CA VAL A 6 2.96 -15.82 12.34
C VAL A 6 4.26 -15.98 13.14
N PRO A 7 4.86 -17.18 13.20
CA PRO A 7 6.19 -17.37 13.78
C PRO A 7 7.23 -16.59 12.96
N ARG A 8 8.08 -15.82 13.64
CA ARG A 8 9.22 -15.12 13.04
C ARG A 8 10.12 -16.10 12.30
N SER A 9 10.33 -15.88 11.00
CA SER A 9 11.56 -16.31 10.34
C SER A 9 12.60 -15.21 10.56
N TYR A 10 13.74 -15.55 11.16
CA TYR A 10 14.86 -14.65 11.48
C TYR A 10 15.69 -14.27 10.25
N ASP A 11 15.05 -13.85 9.16
CA ASP A 11 15.74 -13.33 7.97
C ASP A 11 15.08 -12.02 7.53
N THR A 12 15.21 -11.00 8.36
CA THR A 12 14.99 -9.61 7.96
C THR A 12 16.31 -8.88 8.02
N LEU A 13 16.75 -8.47 6.83
CA LEU A 13 17.95 -7.70 6.55
C LEU A 13 18.06 -6.49 7.47
N ILE A 14 19.22 -6.39 8.12
CA ILE A 14 19.67 -5.25 8.91
C ILE A 14 19.82 -4.04 7.96
N HIS A 15 19.16 -2.94 8.27
CA HIS A 15 19.41 -1.66 7.61
C HIS A 15 20.77 -1.09 8.06
N PRO A 16 21.56 -0.46 7.19
CA PRO A 16 22.79 0.20 7.58
C PRO A 16 22.44 1.52 8.27
N GLY A 17 22.30 1.48 9.60
CA GLY A 17 21.97 2.66 10.42
C GLY A 17 21.86 2.40 11.93
N ASP A 18 21.84 1.14 12.37
CA ASP A 18 21.75 0.81 13.79
C ASP A 18 23.09 1.01 14.52
N THR A 19 23.38 2.25 14.93
CA THR A 19 24.22 2.48 16.10
C THR A 19 23.36 2.45 17.36
N LEU A 20 23.53 1.37 18.12
CA LEU A 20 23.07 1.23 19.51
C LEU A 20 23.70 2.34 20.37
N ASP A 21 22.89 3.30 20.82
CA ASP A 21 23.21 4.07 22.02
C ASP A 21 21.93 4.30 22.85
N THR A 22 21.97 3.79 24.07
CA THR A 22 20.98 3.93 25.16
C THR A 22 20.64 5.39 25.48
N PRO A 23 19.36 5.76 25.70
CA PRO A 23 19.02 7.09 26.18
C PRO A 23 19.04 7.18 27.72
N PRO A 24 19.41 8.32 28.33
CA PRO A 24 19.20 8.55 29.75
C PRO A 24 17.77 9.05 30.03
N PRO A 25 17.24 8.86 31.25
CA PRO A 25 15.86 9.16 31.59
C PRO A 25 15.71 10.59 32.11
N VAL A 26 14.83 11.41 31.52
CA VAL A 26 14.28 12.57 32.22
C VAL A 26 12.81 12.74 31.88
N SER A 27 11.98 12.54 32.90
CA SER A 27 10.56 12.87 32.96
C SER A 27 10.34 14.38 32.88
N ALA A 28 9.42 14.83 32.03
CA ALA A 28 8.78 16.14 32.17
C ALA A 28 7.30 16.06 31.74
N PRO A 29 6.39 16.76 32.43
CA PRO A 29 4.97 16.49 32.37
C PRO A 29 4.29 17.08 31.12
N LEU A 30 3.27 16.38 30.64
CA LEU A 30 2.28 16.85 29.66
C LEU A 30 1.69 18.19 30.10
N ARG A 31 2.10 19.29 29.46
CA ARG A 31 1.37 20.57 29.52
C ARG A 31 0.59 20.80 28.25
N ARG A 32 -0.71 20.89 28.46
CA ARG A 32 -1.76 21.27 27.51
C ARG A 32 -1.58 22.74 27.09
N ALA A 33 -1.72 22.97 25.78
CA ALA A 33 -2.23 24.17 25.10
C ALA A 33 -1.25 25.20 24.47
N ARG A 34 -1.54 25.46 23.18
CA ARG A 34 -1.32 26.67 22.33
C ARG A 34 0.08 26.75 21.68
N SER A 35 0.25 27.07 20.40
CA SER A 35 -0.54 28.03 19.59
C SER A 35 -0.43 27.78 18.07
N SER A 36 -1.24 28.49 17.27
CA SER A 36 -1.12 28.54 15.79
C SER A 36 0.26 28.98 15.29
N GLY A 37 1.13 29.53 16.15
CA GLY A 37 2.50 29.93 15.82
C GLY A 37 3.46 28.75 15.67
N ASP A 38 3.24 27.65 16.42
CA ASP A 38 4.14 26.48 16.37
C ASP A 38 3.96 25.67 15.07
N LEU A 39 2.77 25.77 14.45
CA LEU A 39 2.47 25.20 13.14
C LEU A 39 3.17 25.93 11.98
N GLN A 40 3.44 27.24 12.12
CA GLN A 40 4.16 28.01 11.09
C GLN A 40 5.67 27.79 11.14
N ALA A 41 6.21 27.44 12.31
CA ALA A 41 7.63 27.15 12.49
C ALA A 41 8.07 25.85 11.79
N MET A 42 7.14 24.93 11.50
CA MET A 42 7.40 23.70 10.75
C MET A 42 7.09 23.79 9.24
N GLY A 43 6.93 25.01 8.68
CA GLY A 43 6.70 25.19 7.24
C GLY A 43 5.30 24.78 6.74
N LEU A 44 4.45 24.22 7.61
CA LEU A 44 3.08 23.84 7.28
C LEU A 44 2.18 25.08 7.27
N ARG A 45 2.13 25.78 6.14
CA ARG A 45 1.18 26.88 5.94
C ARG A 45 -0.25 26.37 5.95
N ALA A 46 -1.03 26.78 6.94
CA ALA A 46 -2.47 26.88 6.82
C ALA A 46 -2.86 28.16 6.05
N ARG A 47 -3.24 28.01 4.76
CA ARG A 47 -4.14 28.92 4.02
C ARG A 47 -4.58 28.25 2.72
N GLY A 48 -5.86 28.28 2.31
CA GLY A 48 -6.85 29.29 2.64
C GLY A 48 -8.31 28.86 2.49
N THR A 49 -9.11 29.72 3.12
CA THR A 49 -10.54 30.01 2.96
C THR A 49 -11.25 29.40 1.76
N ALA A 50 -12.44 28.85 2.04
CA ALA A 50 -13.43 28.34 1.09
C ALA A 50 -13.58 29.27 -0.13
N SER A 51 -13.08 28.81 -1.27
CA SER A 51 -13.41 29.35 -2.58
C SER A 51 -14.62 28.58 -3.11
N SER A 52 -15.71 29.28 -3.40
CA SER A 52 -16.92 28.77 -4.03
C SER A 52 -16.72 28.51 -5.53
N ALA A 53 -15.66 27.77 -5.89
CA ALA A 53 -15.43 27.28 -7.23
C ALA A 53 -15.93 25.83 -7.31
N PRO A 54 -16.61 25.43 -8.40
CA PRO A 54 -17.05 24.04 -8.57
C PRO A 54 -15.82 23.12 -8.53
N PRO A 55 -15.96 21.86 -8.06
CA PRO A 55 -14.84 20.94 -7.97
C PRO A 55 -14.23 20.78 -9.37
N ALA A 56 -12.99 21.23 -9.53
CA ALA A 56 -12.24 21.00 -10.75
C ALA A 56 -12.04 19.49 -10.87
N LEU A 57 -12.77 18.88 -11.81
CA LEU A 57 -12.50 17.52 -12.26
C LEU A 57 -11.00 17.41 -12.54
N PRO A 58 -10.31 16.37 -12.02
CA PRO A 58 -8.89 16.23 -12.27
C PRO A 58 -8.69 16.09 -13.77
N ALA A 59 -7.97 17.05 -14.37
CA ALA A 59 -7.51 17.00 -15.76
C ALA A 59 -6.39 15.95 -15.90
N ILE A 60 -6.66 14.71 -15.49
CA ILE A 60 -5.86 13.54 -15.82
C ILE A 60 -6.26 13.22 -17.26
N GLY A 61 -5.51 13.79 -18.19
CA GLY A 61 -5.79 13.77 -19.62
C GLY A 61 -6.04 12.36 -20.14
N ILE A 62 -6.91 12.27 -21.15
CA ILE A 62 -7.41 11.07 -21.86
C ILE A 62 -6.34 9.97 -22.10
N ALA A 63 -5.06 10.34 -22.22
CA ALA A 63 -3.94 9.41 -22.37
C ALA A 63 -3.69 8.52 -21.13
N ALA A 64 -3.77 9.08 -19.92
CA ALA A 64 -3.59 8.32 -18.68
C ALA A 64 -4.78 7.36 -18.44
N SER A 65 -6.00 7.80 -18.74
CA SER A 65 -7.19 6.93 -18.66
C SER A 65 -7.15 5.79 -19.70
N HIS A 66 -6.67 6.06 -20.91
CA HIS A 66 -6.53 5.04 -21.95
C HIS A 66 -5.43 4.01 -21.60
N ALA A 67 -4.32 4.44 -21.02
CA ALA A 67 -3.26 3.54 -20.58
C ALA A 67 -3.70 2.63 -19.42
N ALA A 68 -4.42 3.17 -18.43
CA ALA A 68 -5.00 2.40 -17.34
C ALA A 68 -6.03 1.37 -17.86
N GLN A 69 -6.91 1.77 -18.78
CA GLN A 69 -7.87 0.87 -19.41
C GLN A 69 -7.17 -0.27 -20.18
N LYS A 70 -6.10 0.03 -20.92
CA LYS A 70 -5.31 -0.99 -21.64
C LYS A 70 -4.64 -1.98 -20.70
N THR A 71 -4.20 -1.51 -19.53
CA THR A 71 -3.63 -2.35 -18.47
C THR A 71 -4.67 -3.31 -17.91
N GLN A 72 -5.87 -2.82 -17.58
CA GLN A 72 -6.99 -3.64 -17.13
C GLN A 72 -7.40 -4.71 -18.16
N LEU A 73 -7.51 -4.31 -19.43
CA LEU A 73 -7.81 -5.24 -20.53
C LEU A 73 -6.74 -6.32 -20.69
N SER A 74 -5.48 -5.97 -20.44
CA SER A 74 -4.37 -6.92 -20.51
C SER A 74 -4.46 -7.97 -19.38
N ALA A 75 -4.81 -7.54 -18.16
CA ALA A 75 -5.04 -8.44 -17.04
C ALA A 75 -6.21 -9.41 -17.32
N ALA A 76 -7.36 -8.88 -17.77
CA ALA A 76 -8.52 -9.70 -18.13
C ALA A 76 -8.21 -10.69 -19.27
N ALA A 77 -7.41 -10.28 -20.25
CA ALA A 77 -7.00 -11.15 -21.35
C ALA A 77 -6.09 -12.29 -20.89
N LEU A 78 -5.21 -12.05 -19.90
CA LEU A 78 -4.40 -13.10 -19.29
C LEU A 78 -5.27 -14.09 -18.52
N GLU A 79 -6.20 -13.61 -17.70
CA GLU A 79 -7.14 -14.47 -16.96
C GLU A 79 -7.96 -15.34 -17.91
N THR A 80 -8.47 -14.74 -18.99
CA THR A 80 -9.22 -15.47 -20.02
C THR A 80 -8.35 -16.59 -20.62
N GLU A 81 -7.11 -16.29 -21.00
CA GLU A 81 -6.20 -17.29 -21.57
C GLU A 81 -5.93 -18.44 -20.57
N LEU A 82 -5.76 -18.13 -19.28
CA LEU A 82 -5.56 -19.13 -18.22
C LEU A 82 -6.75 -20.07 -18.03
N HIS A 83 -7.96 -19.66 -18.41
CA HIS A 83 -9.13 -20.55 -18.38
C HIS A 83 -9.13 -21.55 -19.54
N PHE A 84 -8.53 -21.21 -20.68
CA PHE A 84 -8.48 -22.04 -21.87
C PHE A 84 -7.19 -22.85 -22.02
N THR A 85 -6.18 -22.58 -21.20
CA THR A 85 -4.90 -23.29 -21.29
C THR A 85 -5.02 -24.66 -20.63
N GLY A 86 -4.87 -25.73 -21.43
CA GLY A 86 -4.64 -27.07 -20.90
C GLY A 86 -3.25 -27.19 -20.28
N THR A 87 -3.13 -27.78 -19.10
CA THR A 87 -1.87 -27.90 -18.34
C THR A 87 -0.99 -29.08 -18.76
N THR A 88 -1.14 -29.57 -20.00
CA THR A 88 -0.42 -30.74 -20.48
C THR A 88 0.98 -30.34 -20.95
N GLY A 89 2.00 -30.66 -20.17
CA GLY A 89 3.43 -30.45 -20.48
C GLY A 89 4.12 -29.36 -19.67
N ASP A 90 5.43 -29.26 -19.80
CA ASP A 90 6.28 -28.39 -18.94
C ASP A 90 6.50 -26.98 -19.51
N SER A 91 5.94 -26.67 -20.68
CA SER A 91 6.11 -25.39 -21.37
C SER A 91 4.85 -24.53 -21.35
N LEU A 92 5.01 -23.21 -21.44
CA LEU A 92 3.92 -22.27 -21.62
C LEU A 92 3.49 -22.24 -23.09
N SER A 93 2.18 -22.22 -23.35
CA SER A 93 1.68 -22.02 -24.71
C SER A 93 2.14 -20.66 -25.24
N LEU A 94 2.39 -20.55 -26.55
CA LEU A 94 2.84 -19.29 -27.17
C LEU A 94 1.89 -18.13 -26.86
N ARG A 95 0.59 -18.40 -26.79
CA ARG A 95 -0.44 -17.41 -26.47
C ARG A 95 -0.38 -16.96 -25.02
N LEU A 96 -0.23 -17.90 -24.08
CA LEU A 96 -0.07 -17.57 -22.67
C LEU A 96 1.21 -16.78 -22.41
N THR A 97 2.33 -17.18 -23.03
CA THR A 97 3.61 -16.45 -22.98
C THR A 97 3.44 -15.01 -23.47
N ALA A 98 2.76 -14.81 -24.61
CA ALA A 98 2.50 -13.46 -25.13
C ALA A 98 1.64 -12.63 -24.17
N ARG A 99 0.58 -13.20 -23.57
CA ARG A 99 -0.26 -12.51 -22.59
C ARG A 99 0.51 -12.14 -21.32
N LEU A 100 1.31 -13.07 -20.82
CA LEU A 100 2.15 -12.86 -19.66
C LEU A 100 3.13 -11.71 -19.89
N MET A 101 3.80 -11.68 -21.04
CA MET A 101 4.72 -10.59 -21.41
C MET A 101 4.01 -9.25 -21.49
N VAL A 102 2.80 -9.20 -22.06
CA VAL A 102 2.03 -7.95 -22.10
C VAL A 102 1.71 -7.44 -20.69
N VAL A 103 1.27 -8.30 -19.77
CA VAL A 103 1.01 -7.92 -18.38
C VAL A 103 2.30 -7.51 -17.67
N ALA A 104 3.40 -8.23 -17.89
CA ALA A 104 4.71 -7.92 -17.33
C ALA A 104 5.20 -6.52 -17.76
N VAL A 105 5.08 -6.20 -19.06
CA VAL A 105 5.42 -4.87 -19.61
C VAL A 105 4.51 -3.78 -19.03
N ARG A 106 3.21 -4.06 -18.87
CA ARG A 106 2.27 -3.09 -18.27
C ARG A 106 2.64 -2.75 -16.83
N ILE A 107 2.97 -3.76 -16.03
CA ILE A 107 3.46 -3.50 -14.67
C ILE A 107 4.80 -2.76 -14.75
N ALA A 108 5.77 -3.27 -15.51
CA ALA A 108 7.12 -2.73 -15.57
C ALA A 108 7.18 -1.27 -16.04
N GLU A 109 6.44 -0.90 -17.08
CA GLU A 109 6.56 0.42 -17.71
C GLU A 109 5.45 1.38 -17.27
N HIS A 110 4.19 0.92 -17.30
CA HIS A 110 3.06 1.81 -17.05
C HIS A 110 2.81 2.06 -15.56
N CYS A 111 3.15 1.09 -14.71
CA CYS A 111 2.98 1.25 -13.26
C CYS A 111 4.20 1.91 -12.59
N ALA A 112 5.30 2.13 -13.33
CA ALA A 112 6.50 2.82 -12.85
C ALA A 112 6.36 4.35 -12.91
N VAL A 113 5.29 4.88 -12.32
CA VAL A 113 5.00 6.32 -12.33
C VAL A 113 5.89 7.04 -11.31
N ALA A 114 6.60 8.07 -11.76
CA ALA A 114 7.30 9.00 -10.89
C ALA A 114 6.31 10.10 -10.45
N PRO A 115 6.08 10.29 -9.13
CA PRO A 115 5.16 11.31 -8.66
C PRO A 115 5.75 12.71 -8.84
N PRO A 116 4.93 13.72 -9.15
CA PRO A 116 5.38 15.10 -9.23
C PRO A 116 5.71 15.66 -7.83
N ALA A 117 6.76 16.50 -7.76
CA ALA A 117 7.19 17.14 -6.52
C ALA A 117 6.09 17.99 -5.87
N GLY A 118 5.95 17.88 -4.56
CA GLY A 118 5.00 18.62 -3.72
C GLY A 118 3.53 18.26 -3.95
N LYS A 119 3.23 17.19 -4.69
CA LYS A 119 1.85 16.80 -5.01
C LYS A 119 1.44 15.48 -4.37
N PRO A 120 0.21 15.39 -3.84
CA PRO A 120 -0.40 14.13 -3.47
C PRO A 120 -0.40 13.15 -4.63
N GLN A 121 -0.40 11.86 -4.29
CA GLN A 121 -0.47 10.78 -5.26
C GLN A 121 -1.89 10.24 -5.37
N ALA A 122 -2.15 9.40 -6.38
CA ALA A 122 -3.41 8.68 -6.52
C ALA A 122 -3.14 7.16 -6.54
N PRO A 123 -4.10 6.34 -6.06
CA PRO A 123 -4.01 4.89 -6.20
C PRO A 123 -3.94 4.45 -7.67
N MET A 124 -3.26 3.33 -7.91
CA MET A 124 -3.11 2.67 -9.22
C MET A 124 -3.87 1.34 -9.25
N PRO A 125 -5.21 1.34 -9.33
CA PRO A 125 -6.02 0.13 -9.24
C PRO A 125 -5.70 -0.90 -10.34
N GLU A 126 -5.26 -0.46 -11.50
CA GLU A 126 -4.83 -1.32 -12.60
C GLU A 126 -3.59 -2.16 -12.26
N ALA A 127 -2.69 -1.66 -11.41
CA ALA A 127 -1.52 -2.41 -10.96
C ALA A 127 -1.94 -3.58 -10.07
N TRP A 128 -2.88 -3.33 -9.14
CA TRP A 128 -3.48 -4.37 -8.31
C TRP A 128 -4.13 -5.47 -9.17
N ARG A 129 -4.94 -5.08 -10.16
CA ARG A 129 -5.59 -6.03 -11.08
C ARG A 129 -4.60 -6.90 -11.86
N CYS A 130 -3.50 -6.32 -12.34
CA CYS A 130 -2.47 -7.12 -13.01
C CYS A 130 -1.85 -8.15 -12.06
N LEU A 131 -1.57 -7.79 -10.81
CA LEU A 131 -1.03 -8.73 -9.83
C LEU A 131 -2.04 -9.79 -9.41
N GLU A 132 -3.34 -9.47 -9.32
CA GLU A 132 -4.39 -10.47 -9.10
C GLU A 132 -4.41 -11.52 -10.22
N ALA A 133 -4.34 -11.07 -11.47
CA ALA A 133 -4.28 -11.95 -12.64
C ALA A 133 -3.03 -12.85 -12.59
N LEU A 134 -1.86 -12.30 -12.22
CA LEU A 134 -0.62 -13.06 -12.06
C LEU A 134 -0.68 -14.05 -10.88
N ALA A 135 -1.28 -13.67 -9.75
CA ALA A 135 -1.46 -14.56 -8.61
C ALA A 135 -2.42 -15.73 -8.94
N SER A 136 -3.27 -15.59 -9.97
CA SER A 136 -4.14 -16.67 -10.43
C SER A 136 -3.36 -17.82 -11.11
N LEU A 137 -2.15 -17.56 -11.61
CA LEU A 137 -1.28 -18.54 -12.29
C LEU A 137 -1.08 -19.79 -11.42
N ARG A 138 -0.85 -19.62 -10.12
CA ARG A 138 -0.54 -20.71 -9.17
C ARG A 138 -1.63 -21.79 -9.09
N ARG A 139 -2.88 -21.42 -9.42
CA ARG A 139 -4.04 -22.34 -9.41
C ARG A 139 -4.26 -23.03 -10.75
N LYS A 140 -3.55 -22.61 -11.80
CA LYS A 140 -3.84 -22.94 -13.19
C LYS A 140 -2.65 -23.54 -13.93
N LEU A 141 -1.44 -23.35 -13.44
CA LEU A 141 -0.21 -23.84 -14.06
C LEU A 141 0.44 -24.90 -13.18
N ASN A 142 1.13 -25.84 -13.82
CA ASN A 142 1.98 -26.79 -13.10
C ASN A 142 3.28 -26.11 -12.61
N PRO A 143 4.06 -26.74 -11.71
CA PRO A 143 5.26 -26.12 -11.14
C PRO A 143 6.29 -25.65 -12.17
N ALA A 144 6.57 -26.43 -13.22
CA ALA A 144 7.53 -26.06 -14.26
C ALA A 144 7.09 -24.82 -15.04
N GLN A 145 5.81 -24.75 -15.40
CA GLN A 145 5.21 -23.58 -16.04
C GLN A 145 5.22 -22.34 -15.14
N LEU A 146 4.98 -22.51 -13.83
CA LEU A 146 5.07 -21.42 -12.85
C LEU A 146 6.49 -20.88 -12.74
N ASP A 147 7.50 -21.75 -12.74
CA ASP A 147 8.89 -21.33 -12.67
C ASP A 147 9.30 -20.53 -13.91
N LEU A 148 8.88 -20.95 -15.11
CA LEU A 148 9.08 -20.19 -16.35
C LEU A 148 8.39 -18.81 -16.29
N ALA A 149 7.13 -18.79 -15.86
CA ALA A 149 6.38 -17.53 -15.73
C ALA A 149 7.07 -16.59 -14.72
N ARG A 150 7.54 -17.12 -13.58
CA ARG A 150 8.26 -16.36 -12.56
C ARG A 150 9.55 -15.76 -13.11
N GLN A 151 10.35 -16.53 -13.84
CA GLN A 151 11.58 -16.02 -14.46
C GLN A 151 11.30 -14.85 -15.40
N MET A 152 10.29 -14.97 -16.27
CA MET A 152 9.89 -13.88 -17.18
C MET A 152 9.44 -12.63 -16.43
N LEU A 153 8.61 -12.79 -15.40
CA LEU A 153 8.10 -11.68 -14.58
C LEU A 153 9.22 -11.01 -13.77
N SER A 154 10.12 -11.79 -13.18
CA SER A 154 11.26 -11.28 -12.42
C SER A 154 12.22 -10.49 -13.31
N LEU A 155 12.50 -10.96 -14.53
CA LEU A 155 13.34 -10.23 -15.50
C LEU A 155 12.70 -8.88 -15.88
N ALA A 156 11.40 -8.86 -16.16
CA ALA A 156 10.68 -7.63 -16.47
C ALA A 156 10.68 -6.65 -15.28
N ALA A 157 10.46 -7.14 -14.05
CA ALA A 157 10.51 -6.33 -12.85
C ALA A 157 11.92 -5.78 -12.58
N GLN A 158 12.98 -6.56 -12.81
CA GLN A 158 14.37 -6.10 -12.67
C GLN A 158 14.71 -4.97 -13.65
N ALA A 159 14.32 -5.12 -14.91
CA ALA A 159 14.55 -4.14 -15.96
C ALA A 159 13.68 -2.88 -15.85
N SER A 160 12.65 -2.89 -14.98
CA SER A 160 11.72 -1.78 -14.86
C SER A 160 12.35 -0.50 -14.26
N PRO A 161 11.86 0.69 -14.64
CA PRO A 161 12.29 1.97 -14.07
C PRO A 161 11.66 2.32 -12.70
N HIS A 162 11.05 1.36 -11.99
CA HIS A 162 10.55 1.58 -10.63
C HIS A 162 11.67 2.06 -9.69
N THR A 163 11.28 2.82 -8.67
CA THR A 163 12.17 3.15 -7.55
C THR A 163 12.65 1.87 -6.85
N PRO A 164 13.81 1.90 -6.17
CA PRO A 164 14.34 0.72 -5.48
C PRO A 164 13.33 0.06 -4.52
N ALA A 165 12.58 0.85 -3.75
CA ALA A 165 11.58 0.36 -2.81
C ALA A 165 10.40 -0.35 -3.51
N ASP A 166 9.80 0.29 -4.53
CA ASP A 166 8.72 -0.32 -5.31
C ASP A 166 9.18 -1.58 -6.05
N LYS A 167 10.40 -1.55 -6.59
CA LYS A 167 10.99 -2.70 -7.30
C LYS A 167 11.20 -3.89 -6.37
N ALA A 168 11.76 -3.66 -5.17
CA ALA A 168 11.95 -4.71 -4.18
C ALA A 168 10.61 -5.32 -3.75
N LEU A 169 9.62 -4.49 -3.42
CA LEU A 169 8.29 -4.95 -3.06
C LEU A 169 7.62 -5.75 -4.18
N LEU A 170 7.70 -5.27 -5.43
CA LEU A 170 7.15 -5.96 -6.59
C LEU A 170 7.81 -7.34 -6.80
N GLN A 171 9.14 -7.42 -6.70
CA GLN A 171 9.87 -8.68 -6.84
C GLN A 171 9.48 -9.69 -5.75
N ASP A 172 9.39 -9.23 -4.51
CA ASP A 172 8.97 -10.07 -3.37
C ASP A 172 7.54 -10.59 -3.55
N ILE A 173 6.61 -9.73 -4.00
CA ILE A 173 5.24 -10.12 -4.33
C ILE A 173 5.25 -11.16 -5.44
N LEU A 174 5.87 -10.86 -6.59
CA LEU A 174 5.90 -11.78 -7.74
C LEU A 174 6.51 -13.13 -7.37
N LYS A 175 7.58 -13.15 -6.56
CA LYS A 175 8.19 -14.36 -6.05
C LYS A 175 7.21 -15.16 -5.19
N THR A 176 6.53 -14.50 -4.24
CA THR A 176 5.70 -15.17 -3.24
C THR A 176 4.36 -15.62 -3.81
N VAL A 177 3.65 -14.76 -4.54
CA VAL A 177 2.28 -15.04 -5.03
C VAL A 177 2.25 -16.01 -6.22
N THR A 178 3.40 -16.31 -6.81
CA THR A 178 3.55 -17.31 -7.88
C THR A 178 4.13 -18.64 -7.37
N GLN A 179 4.34 -18.79 -6.06
CA GLN A 179 4.62 -20.11 -5.47
C GLN A 179 3.34 -20.94 -5.45
N ALA A 180 3.46 -22.24 -5.76
CA ALA A 180 2.33 -23.17 -5.79
C ALA A 180 1.58 -23.18 -4.45
N ASP A 181 2.33 -23.27 -3.34
CA ASP A 181 1.81 -23.34 -1.97
C ASP A 181 1.93 -22.02 -1.20
N GLY A 182 2.19 -20.90 -1.88
CA GLY A 182 2.36 -19.59 -1.24
C GLY A 182 1.05 -19.01 -0.68
N PRO A 183 1.11 -17.88 0.06
CA PRO A 183 -0.09 -17.13 0.42
C PRO A 183 -0.77 -16.52 -0.81
N GLY A 184 -2.05 -16.17 -0.68
CA GLY A 184 -2.72 -15.35 -1.70
C GLY A 184 -2.14 -13.93 -1.76
N LEU A 185 -2.29 -13.22 -2.90
CA LEU A 185 -1.84 -11.82 -3.02
C LEU A 185 -2.37 -10.94 -1.88
N GLY A 186 -3.68 -11.02 -1.63
CA GLY A 186 -4.31 -10.24 -0.57
C GLY A 186 -3.77 -10.53 0.83
N GLU A 187 -3.46 -11.80 1.11
CA GLU A 187 -2.89 -12.24 2.38
C GLU A 187 -1.48 -11.73 2.56
N TYR A 188 -0.65 -11.94 1.54
CA TYR A 188 0.74 -11.53 1.56
C TYR A 188 0.89 -10.02 1.74
N VAL A 189 0.12 -9.24 0.97
CA VAL A 189 0.22 -7.78 1.04
C VAL A 189 -0.40 -7.23 2.32
N ALA A 190 -1.43 -7.87 2.87
CA ALA A 190 -1.94 -7.54 4.21
C ALA A 190 -0.88 -7.78 5.30
N GLN A 191 -0.15 -8.90 5.22
CA GLN A 191 0.96 -9.18 6.13
C GLN A 191 2.06 -8.12 5.99
N ARG A 192 2.46 -7.77 4.76
CA ARG A 192 3.48 -6.74 4.52
C ARG A 192 3.04 -5.36 5.04
N ALA A 193 1.78 -4.99 4.87
CA ALA A 193 1.23 -3.75 5.42
C ALA A 193 1.24 -3.77 6.96
N TYR A 194 0.88 -4.90 7.58
CA TYR A 194 0.92 -5.07 9.03
C TYR A 194 2.35 -4.99 9.57
N ASP A 195 3.31 -5.68 8.94
CA ASP A 195 4.73 -5.65 9.32
C ASP A 195 5.28 -4.22 9.26
N GLY A 196 4.86 -3.45 8.24
CA GLY A 196 5.23 -2.05 8.06
C GLY A 196 4.75 -1.11 9.17
N LEU A 197 3.68 -1.46 9.90
CA LEU A 197 3.24 -0.69 11.05
C LEU A 197 4.29 -0.70 12.18
N CYS A 198 5.19 -1.70 12.20
CA CYS A 198 6.18 -1.93 13.26
C CYS A 198 5.56 -2.09 14.66
N LEU A 199 4.30 -2.49 14.73
CA LEU A 199 3.56 -2.70 15.98
C LEU A 199 3.48 -4.18 16.31
N GLY A 200 4.62 -4.79 16.64
CA GLY A 200 4.78 -6.24 16.80
C GLY A 200 3.93 -6.91 17.90
N GLN A 201 3.21 -6.13 18.72
CA GLN A 201 2.29 -6.62 19.75
C GLN A 201 0.84 -6.20 19.49
N LEU A 202 0.54 -5.49 18.39
CA LEU A 202 -0.79 -4.98 18.13
C LEU A 202 -1.71 -6.11 17.65
N GLN A 203 -2.60 -6.56 18.53
CA GLN A 203 -3.75 -7.34 18.09
C GLN A 203 -4.75 -6.39 17.44
N LEU A 204 -4.93 -6.53 16.12
CA LEU A 204 -5.85 -5.67 15.37
C LEU A 204 -7.29 -5.81 15.83
N LYS A 205 -7.71 -7.03 16.18
CA LYS A 205 -9.05 -7.31 16.68
C LYS A 205 -9.06 -8.55 17.57
N ALA A 206 -9.98 -8.60 18.51
CA ALA A 206 -10.27 -9.80 19.29
C ALA A 206 -11.01 -10.86 18.45
N ASP A 207 -11.06 -12.10 18.94
CA ASP A 207 -11.66 -13.23 18.21
C ASP A 207 -13.18 -13.06 17.96
N ASP A 208 -13.85 -12.32 18.83
CA ASP A 208 -15.28 -12.02 18.81
C ASP A 208 -15.62 -10.70 18.08
N GLU A 209 -14.61 -9.92 17.70
CA GLU A 209 -14.80 -8.66 17.00
C GLU A 209 -14.92 -8.86 15.47
N ALA A 210 -15.99 -8.31 14.89
CA ALA A 210 -16.19 -8.30 13.45
C ALA A 210 -15.07 -7.52 12.74
N GLU A 211 -14.64 -6.40 13.32
CA GLU A 211 -13.60 -5.51 12.81
C GLU A 211 -12.77 -4.88 13.93
N PRO A 212 -11.57 -4.34 13.64
CA PRO A 212 -10.75 -3.63 14.62
C PRO A 212 -11.49 -2.48 15.32
N PRO A 213 -11.24 -2.21 16.62
CA PRO A 213 -11.81 -1.06 17.32
C PRO A 213 -11.43 0.27 16.67
N THR A 214 -12.33 1.25 16.73
CA THR A 214 -12.11 2.63 16.24
C THR A 214 -10.81 3.25 16.76
N ARG A 215 -10.50 3.06 18.04
CA ARG A 215 -9.24 3.51 18.65
C ARG A 215 -8.01 2.88 18.00
N THR A 216 -8.05 1.57 17.76
CA THR A 216 -6.98 0.85 17.06
C THR A 216 -6.83 1.38 15.64
N PHE A 217 -7.94 1.51 14.91
CA PHE A 217 -7.94 2.07 13.56
C PHE A 217 -7.33 3.47 13.49
N ASN A 218 -7.75 4.41 14.35
CA ASN A 218 -7.21 5.77 14.35
C ASN A 218 -5.71 5.79 14.69
N SER A 219 -5.28 4.97 15.66
CA SER A 219 -3.88 4.95 16.12
C SER A 219 -2.87 4.47 15.07
N ILE A 220 -3.29 3.68 14.08
CA ILE A 220 -2.38 3.15 13.06
C ILE A 220 -2.22 4.07 11.85
N LEU A 221 -3.07 5.09 11.68
CA LEU A 221 -3.05 5.95 10.49
C LEU A 221 -1.68 6.66 10.30
N PRO A 222 -1.05 7.23 11.34
CA PRO A 222 0.29 7.81 11.21
C PRO A 222 1.36 6.78 10.87
N SER A 223 1.33 5.61 11.51
CA SER A 223 2.29 4.53 11.24
C SER A 223 2.14 3.99 9.82
N LEU A 224 0.91 3.87 9.31
CA LEU A 224 0.66 3.47 7.94
C LEU A 224 1.18 4.52 6.95
N ALA A 225 0.90 5.81 7.19
CA ALA A 225 1.40 6.90 6.37
C ALA A 225 2.94 6.90 6.32
N ALA A 226 3.60 6.74 7.47
CA ALA A 226 5.06 6.65 7.56
C ALA A 226 5.61 5.42 6.81
N SER A 227 5.05 4.23 7.05
CA SER A 227 5.52 2.98 6.44
C SER A 227 5.37 2.91 4.93
N THR A 228 4.48 3.73 4.37
CA THR A 228 4.21 3.82 2.92
C THR A 228 4.87 5.03 2.27
N TYR A 229 5.51 5.91 3.06
CA TYR A 229 5.96 7.22 2.61
C TYR A 229 6.98 7.14 1.47
N ASP A 230 7.99 6.27 1.60
CA ASP A 230 9.09 6.13 0.63
C ASP A 230 8.69 5.45 -0.68
N TYR A 231 7.49 4.90 -0.76
CA TYR A 231 7.00 4.21 -1.94
C TYR A 231 6.38 5.19 -2.94
N ASN A 232 6.50 4.81 -4.21
CA ASN A 232 5.83 5.47 -5.32
C ASN A 232 4.38 4.94 -5.45
N PRO A 233 3.59 5.43 -6.44
CA PRO A 233 2.18 5.09 -6.52
C PRO A 233 1.89 3.58 -6.56
N LEU A 234 2.77 2.77 -7.17
CA LEU A 234 2.63 1.31 -7.15
C LEU A 234 2.75 0.79 -5.72
N GLY A 235 3.87 1.02 -5.04
CA GLY A 235 4.11 0.48 -3.71
C GLY A 235 3.06 0.95 -2.68
N ARG A 236 2.69 2.23 -2.72
CA ARG A 236 1.60 2.79 -1.90
C ARG A 236 0.26 2.11 -2.16
N THR A 237 -0.09 1.85 -3.41
CA THR A 237 -1.33 1.14 -3.76
C THR A 237 -1.35 -0.26 -3.21
N LEU A 238 -0.25 -0.99 -3.31
CA LEU A 238 -0.15 -2.35 -2.78
C LEU A 238 -0.34 -2.34 -1.27
N LEU A 239 0.43 -1.55 -0.55
CA LEU A 239 0.34 -1.50 0.91
C LEU A 239 -1.01 -0.97 1.41
N TRP A 240 -1.64 -0.03 0.70
CA TRP A 240 -3.00 0.41 0.98
C TRP A 240 -4.04 -0.70 0.78
N GLU A 241 -3.97 -1.48 -0.30
CA GLU A 241 -4.86 -2.63 -0.50
C GLU A 241 -4.67 -3.71 0.58
N GLY A 242 -3.42 -3.90 1.03
CA GLY A 242 -3.10 -4.72 2.19
C GLY A 242 -3.75 -4.20 3.46
N ALA A 243 -3.58 -2.90 3.77
CA ALA A 243 -4.18 -2.27 4.94
C ALA A 243 -5.72 -2.36 4.91
N CYS A 244 -6.36 -2.14 3.77
CA CYS A 244 -7.82 -2.28 3.65
C CYS A 244 -8.33 -3.67 4.06
N ARG A 245 -7.54 -4.73 3.82
CA ARG A 245 -7.88 -6.09 4.23
C ARG A 245 -7.73 -6.32 5.73
N LEU A 246 -6.82 -5.61 6.39
CA LEU A 246 -6.64 -5.66 7.85
C LEU A 246 -7.85 -5.08 8.60
N PHE A 247 -8.55 -4.12 7.99
CA PHE A 247 -9.70 -3.41 8.57
C PHE A 247 -11.03 -3.74 7.90
N ALA A 248 -11.18 -4.94 7.34
CA ALA A 248 -12.44 -5.41 6.79
C ALA A 248 -13.51 -5.59 7.88
N GLY A 249 -14.76 -5.28 7.56
CA GLY A 249 -15.87 -5.26 8.51
C GLY A 249 -17.04 -4.37 8.08
N PRO A 250 -18.00 -4.12 8.98
CA PRO A 250 -19.12 -3.20 8.75
C PRO A 250 -18.70 -1.80 8.28
N SER A 251 -17.57 -1.28 8.77
CA SER A 251 -17.08 0.08 8.47
C SER A 251 -16.06 0.11 7.33
N ALA A 252 -15.88 -1.00 6.59
CA ALA A 252 -14.79 -1.16 5.62
C ALA A 252 -14.77 -0.09 4.52
N GLU A 253 -15.92 0.35 4.01
CA GLU A 253 -15.99 1.38 2.97
C GLU A 253 -15.47 2.72 3.49
N GLN A 254 -15.96 3.17 4.65
CA GLN A 254 -15.51 4.41 5.29
C GLN A 254 -14.03 4.35 5.67
N ARG A 255 -13.58 3.22 6.23
CA ARG A 255 -12.18 3.04 6.62
C ARG A 255 -11.26 3.00 5.41
N ARG A 256 -11.70 2.43 4.28
CA ARG A 256 -10.93 2.44 3.03
C ARG A 256 -10.65 3.86 2.54
N GLU A 257 -11.62 4.77 2.60
CA GLU A 257 -11.43 6.18 2.23
C GLU A 257 -10.40 6.87 3.13
N LYS A 258 -10.46 6.63 4.43
CA LYS A 258 -9.53 7.20 5.42
C LYS A 258 -8.11 6.64 5.27
N LEU A 259 -7.99 5.32 5.05
CA LEU A 259 -6.71 4.68 4.74
C LEU A 259 -6.13 5.23 3.44
N GLN A 260 -6.97 5.47 2.42
CA GLN A 260 -6.54 6.08 1.18
C GLN A 260 -6.01 7.50 1.42
N ALA A 261 -6.74 8.31 2.18
CA ALA A 261 -6.30 9.66 2.52
C ALA A 261 -4.96 9.65 3.27
N ALA A 262 -4.78 8.77 4.26
CA ALA A 262 -3.55 8.65 5.04
C ALA A 262 -2.34 8.26 4.17
N VAL A 263 -2.50 7.33 3.22
CA VAL A 263 -1.41 6.83 2.36
C VAL A 263 -1.06 7.80 1.22
N PHE A 264 -2.05 8.49 0.65
CA PHE A 264 -1.88 9.20 -0.62
C PHE A 264 -1.82 10.73 -0.52
N SER A 265 -2.30 11.32 0.58
CA SER A 265 -2.38 12.78 0.70
C SER A 265 -1.03 13.44 0.98
N LEU A 266 -0.10 12.74 1.62
CA LEU A 266 1.25 13.25 1.91
C LEU A 266 2.17 13.06 0.69
N PRO A 267 2.73 14.14 0.11
CA PRO A 267 3.69 14.04 -0.98
C PRO A 267 4.99 13.41 -0.49
N ASN A 268 5.45 12.31 -1.10
CA ASN A 268 6.77 11.73 -0.77
C ASN A 268 7.94 12.47 -1.40
N VAL A 269 7.71 13.08 -2.56
CA VAL A 269 8.67 13.95 -3.21
C VAL A 269 8.37 15.37 -2.73
N PRO A 270 9.22 15.95 -1.87
CA PRO A 270 8.97 17.28 -1.32
C PRO A 270 8.97 18.34 -2.44
N ALA A 271 8.28 19.45 -2.21
CA ALA A 271 8.37 20.60 -3.11
C ALA A 271 9.80 21.19 -3.07
N PRO A 272 10.23 21.93 -4.11
CA PRO A 272 11.52 22.61 -4.08
C PRO A 272 11.65 23.53 -2.83
N GLY A 273 12.65 23.23 -1.99
CA GLY A 273 12.90 23.98 -0.74
C GLY A 273 12.24 23.40 0.52
N GLU A 274 11.44 22.36 0.40
CA GLU A 274 10.89 21.60 1.53
C GLU A 274 11.76 20.37 1.83
N GLN A 275 11.71 19.91 3.08
CA GLN A 275 12.34 18.66 3.50
C GLN A 275 11.32 17.51 3.45
N PRO A 276 11.76 16.27 3.17
CA PRO A 276 10.90 15.10 3.35
C PRO A 276 10.53 14.94 4.83
N LEU A 277 9.40 14.28 5.10
CA LEU A 277 9.04 13.85 6.44
C LEU A 277 9.97 12.70 6.86
N GLU A 278 10.55 12.79 8.05
CA GLU A 278 11.51 11.81 8.56
C GLU A 278 11.07 11.23 9.91
N HIS A 279 10.32 11.99 10.71
CA HIS A 279 10.00 11.61 12.09
C HIS A 279 8.52 11.27 12.25
N MET A 280 8.23 10.21 13.02
CA MET A 280 6.86 9.76 13.29
C MET A 280 5.95 10.88 13.84
N SER A 281 6.51 11.80 14.63
CA SER A 281 5.76 12.97 15.13
C SER A 281 5.23 13.87 14.02
N GLU A 282 5.94 13.99 12.91
CA GLU A 282 5.50 14.79 11.76
C GLU A 282 4.32 14.11 11.04
N PHE A 283 4.36 12.78 10.92
CA PHE A 283 3.23 12.00 10.41
C PHE A 283 2.00 12.10 11.31
N VAL A 284 2.18 12.02 12.64
CA VAL A 284 1.08 12.22 13.60
C VAL A 284 0.43 13.59 13.40
N LEU A 285 1.23 14.66 13.39
CA LEU A 285 0.71 16.02 13.23
C LEU A 285 0.04 16.24 11.87
N ALA A 286 0.57 15.64 10.80
CA ALA A 286 -0.01 15.75 9.48
C ALA A 286 -1.35 15.00 9.36
N ILE A 287 -1.46 13.80 9.94
CA ILE A 287 -2.70 13.02 9.96
C ILE A 287 -3.76 13.68 10.85
N ASP A 288 -3.39 14.15 12.04
CA ASP A 288 -4.28 14.90 12.93
C ASP A 288 -4.82 16.16 12.22
N GLY A 289 -3.95 16.86 11.48
CA GLY A 289 -4.31 18.03 10.68
C GLY A 289 -5.31 17.75 9.55
N MET A 290 -5.42 16.49 9.09
CA MET A 290 -6.40 16.06 8.08
C MET A 290 -7.77 15.69 8.67
N GLY A 291 -7.86 15.46 9.99
CA GLY A 291 -9.11 15.08 10.64
C GLY A 291 -9.68 13.74 10.17
N LEU A 292 -8.82 12.75 9.91
CA LEU A 292 -9.22 11.44 9.38
C LEU A 292 -9.87 10.52 10.42
N ASP A 293 -9.80 10.85 11.70
CA ASP A 293 -10.25 9.99 12.79
C ASP A 293 -11.72 9.57 12.65
N GLU A 294 -11.99 8.29 12.90
CA GLU A 294 -13.33 7.76 13.07
C GLU A 294 -13.87 8.18 14.44
N ALA A 295 -15.07 8.75 14.43
CA ALA A 295 -15.75 9.15 15.64
C ALA A 295 -16.08 7.89 16.45
N GLU A 296 -15.76 7.89 17.74
CA GLU A 296 -16.20 6.80 18.60
C GLU A 296 -17.74 6.75 18.61
N PRO A 297 -18.33 5.54 18.54
CA PRO A 297 -19.77 5.42 18.64
C PRO A 297 -20.22 6.03 19.97
N THR A 298 -21.13 7.01 19.89
CA THR A 298 -21.76 7.60 21.08
C THR A 298 -22.34 6.47 21.92
N SER A 299 -21.73 6.22 23.07
CA SER A 299 -22.26 5.24 24.02
C SER A 299 -23.63 5.76 24.44
N GLU A 300 -24.70 5.07 24.07
CA GLU A 300 -26.00 5.33 24.70
C GLU A 300 -25.84 5.14 26.21
N PRO A 301 -26.37 6.06 27.04
CA PRO A 301 -26.28 5.91 28.48
C PRO A 301 -26.94 4.59 28.86
N ARG A 302 -26.18 3.71 29.52
CA ARG A 302 -26.70 2.48 30.12
C ARG A 302 -27.92 2.86 30.96
N ALA A 303 -29.11 2.44 30.53
CA ALA A 303 -30.29 2.52 31.35
C ALA A 303 -30.03 1.75 32.65
N ALA A 304 -30.13 2.49 33.77
CA ALA A 304 -29.99 1.96 35.12
C ALA A 304 -31.18 1.08 35.51
#